data_AF-A0A9C9YUA0-F1
#
_entry.id   AF-A0A9C9YUA0-F1
#
_cell.length_a   1.000
_cell.length_b   1.000
_cell.length_c   1.000
_cell.angle_alpha   90.00
_cell.angle_beta   90.00
_cell.angle_gamma   90.00
#
_symmetry.space_group_name_H-M   'P 1'
#
loop_
_entity.id
_entity.type
_entity.pdbx_description
1 polymer ?
#
loop_
_entity_poly.entity_id
_entity_poly.type
_entity_poly.pdbx_seq_one_letter_code
_entity_poly.pdbx_strand_id
1 'polypeptide(L)' 'MNITEISRMSKIERLQAMEAIWDSLIRESSEIESPEWHRDILSSRRRKIKEGETDFISVEELKSKHGR' A
#
# COMPACT_ATOMS: atom_id res chain seq x y z
N MET A 1 -11.64 2.68 -19.12
CA MET A 1 -11.54 4.00 -18.48
C MET A 1 -10.16 4.57 -18.78
N ASN A 2 -10.07 5.73 -19.43
CA ASN A 2 -8.82 6.40 -19.74
C ASN A 2 -8.61 7.65 -18.86
N ILE A 3 -7.39 8.17 -18.82
CA ILE A 3 -7.02 9.30 -17.96
C ILE A 3 -7.89 10.54 -18.26
N THR A 4 -8.23 10.76 -19.53
CA THR A 4 -9.10 11.87 -19.97
C THR A 4 -10.56 11.75 -19.51
N GLU A 5 -11.07 10.54 -19.26
CA GLU A 5 -12.39 10.31 -18.66
C GLU A 5 -12.33 10.55 -17.15
N ILE A 6 -11.32 10.02 -16.47
CA ILE A 6 -11.11 10.19 -15.02
C ILE A 6 -10.94 11.67 -14.66
N SER A 7 -10.24 12.46 -15.49
CA SER A 7 -10.03 13.88 -15.23
C SER A 7 -11.31 14.71 -15.28
N ARG A 8 -12.37 14.21 -15.93
CA ARG A 8 -13.68 14.88 -16.00
C ARG A 8 -14.58 14.53 -14.81
N MET A 9 -14.26 13.50 -14.05
CA MET A 9 -15.00 13.10 -12.86
C MET A 9 -14.75 14.08 -11.70
N SER A 10 -15.81 14.32 -10.92
CA SER A 10 -15.71 14.97 -9.62
C SER A 10 -14.79 14.16 -8.68
N LYS A 11 -14.38 14.79 -7.57
CA LYS A 11 -13.54 14.08 -6.58
C LYS A 11 -14.27 12.87 -5.99
N ILE A 12 -15.57 12.99 -5.73
CA ILE A 12 -16.39 11.92 -5.15
C ILE A 12 -16.49 10.75 -6.12
N GLU A 13 -16.79 11.01 -7.39
CA GLU A 13 -16.87 9.97 -8.41
C GLU A 13 -15.54 9.23 -8.60
N ARG A 14 -14.40 9.95 -8.53
CA ARG A 14 -13.08 9.32 -8.58
C ARG A 14 -12.83 8.40 -7.39
N LEU A 15 -13.21 8.80 -6.18
CA LEU A 15 -13.07 7.97 -4.99
C LEU A 15 -13.94 6.71 -5.09
N GLN A 16 -15.19 6.86 -5.51
CA GLN A 16 -16.10 5.72 -5.73
C GLN A 16 -15.58 4.77 -6.81
N ALA A 17 -15.01 5.30 -7.91
CA ALA A 17 -14.37 4.49 -8.94
C ALA A 17 -13.14 3.74 -8.40
N MET A 18 -12.31 4.39 -7.57
CA MET A 18 -11.18 3.74 -6.91
C MET A 18 -11.63 2.61 -5.99
N GLU A 19 -12.67 2.83 -5.18
CA GLU A 19 -13.25 1.82 -4.30
C GLU A 19 -13.76 0.63 -5.12
N ALA A 20 -14.55 0.86 -6.16
CA ALA A 20 -15.10 -0.21 -7.01
C ALA A 20 -14.01 -1.02 -7.72
N ILE A 21 -12.94 -0.38 -8.19
CA ILE A 21 -11.77 -1.06 -8.77
C ILE A 21 -11.09 -1.93 -7.71
N TRP A 22 -10.83 -1.37 -6.53
CA TRP A 22 -10.19 -2.09 -5.43
C TRP A 22 -10.98 -3.33 -5.02
N ASP A 23 -12.29 -3.17 -4.90
CA ASP A 23 -13.24 -4.23 -4.59
C ASP A 23 -13.23 -5.34 -5.65
N SER A 24 -13.10 -4.98 -6.93
CA SER A 24 -12.97 -5.94 -8.02
C SER A 24 -11.66 -6.73 -7.92
N LEU A 25 -10.54 -6.05 -7.63
CA LEU A 25 -9.22 -6.67 -7.55
C LEU A 25 -9.13 -7.69 -6.39
N ILE A 26 -9.76 -7.40 -5.24
CA ILE A 26 -9.76 -8.33 -4.10
C ILE A 26 -10.54 -9.62 -4.41
N ARG A 27 -11.57 -9.53 -5.25
CA ARG A 27 -12.41 -10.68 -5.64
C ARG A 27 -11.81 -11.48 -6.79
N GLU A 28 -10.76 -10.96 -7.43
CA GLU A 28 -10.03 -11.66 -8.47
C GLU A 28 -9.15 -12.74 -7.81
N SER A 29 -9.29 -13.99 -8.27
CA SER A 29 -8.59 -15.15 -7.67
C SER A 29 -7.15 -15.30 -8.15
N SER A 30 -6.71 -14.48 -9.11
CA SER A 30 -5.34 -14.51 -9.59
C SER A 30 -4.43 -13.81 -8.60
N GLU A 31 -3.65 -14.60 -7.85
CA GLU A 31 -2.54 -14.07 -7.08
C GLU A 31 -1.46 -13.55 -8.04
N ILE A 32 -1.09 -12.29 -7.88
CA ILE A 32 0.06 -11.73 -8.59
C ILE A 32 1.31 -12.14 -7.81
N GLU A 33 2.23 -12.84 -8.47
CA GLU A 33 3.51 -13.18 -7.85
C GLU A 33 4.26 -11.90 -7.47
N SER A 34 4.72 -11.85 -6.21
CA SER A 34 5.59 -10.77 -5.76
C SER A 34 6.91 -10.79 -6.55
N PRO A 35 7.42 -9.63 -7.02
CA PRO A 35 8.72 -9.56 -7.68
C PRO A 35 9.85 -10.13 -6.81
N GLU A 36 10.88 -10.69 -7.44
CA GLU A 36 12.01 -11.30 -6.71
C GLU A 36 12.69 -10.34 -5.73
N TRP A 37 12.89 -9.08 -6.14
CA TRP A 37 13.50 -8.06 -5.27
C TRP A 37 12.72 -7.83 -3.97
N HIS A 38 11.41 -8.08 -3.96
CA HIS A 38 10.58 -7.93 -2.76
C HIS A 38 11.03 -8.92 -1.67
N ARG A 39 11.43 -10.13 -2.07
CA ARG A 39 11.98 -11.16 -1.17
C ARG A 39 13.27 -10.67 -0.49
N ASP A 40 14.15 -10.03 -1.24
CA ASP A 40 15.45 -9.56 -0.75
C ASP A 40 15.28 -8.45 0.28
N ILE A 41 14.40 -7.48 -0.01
CA ILE A 41 14.07 -6.40 0.94
C ILE A 41 13.48 -6.97 2.22
N LEU A 42 12.50 -7.88 2.13
CA LEU A 42 11.89 -8.50 3.31
C LEU A 42 12.91 -9.28 4.12
N SER A 43 13.84 -9.98 3.46
CA SER A 43 14.90 -10.74 4.13
C SER A 43 15.89 -9.84 4.84
N SER A 44 16.31 -8.74 4.21
CA SER A 44 17.15 -7.72 4.85
C SER A 44 16.45 -7.09 6.07
N ARG A 45 15.16 -6.75 5.96
CA ARG A 45 14.39 -6.19 7.08
C ARG A 45 14.26 -7.18 8.24
N ARG A 46 13.95 -8.45 7.96
CA ARG A 46 13.88 -9.51 8.97
C ARG A 46 15.20 -9.72 9.69
N ARG A 47 16.32 -9.66 8.97
CA ARG A 47 17.66 -9.76 9.56
C ARG A 47 17.91 -8.65 10.58
N LYS A 48 17.66 -7.39 10.21
CA LYS A 48 17.83 -6.24 11.11
C LYS A 48 16.97 -6.34 12.37
N ILE A 49 15.72 -6.81 12.24
CA ILE A 49 14.84 -7.07 13.39
C ILE A 49 15.46 -8.11 14.32
N LYS A 50 15.97 -9.21 13.77
CA LYS A 50 16.61 -10.28 14.55
C LYS A 50 17.90 -9.83 15.25
N GLU A 51 18.66 -8.94 14.61
CA GLU A 51 19.90 -8.37 15.13
C GLU A 51 19.66 -7.24 16.15
N GLY A 52 18.40 -6.81 16.34
CA GLY A 52 18.07 -5.71 17.25
C GLY A 52 18.43 -4.33 16.68
N GLU A 53 18.66 -4.22 15.37
CA GLU A 53 19.02 -2.99 14.69
C GLU A 53 17.80 -2.15 14.27
N THR A 54 16.61 -2.43 14.82
CA THR A 54 15.37 -1.76 14.46
C THR A 54 14.52 -1.46 15.68
N ASP A 55 13.98 -0.24 15.73
CA ASP A 55 12.98 0.15 16.72
C ASP A 55 11.56 0.02 16.15
N PHE A 56 10.65 -0.49 16.98
CA PHE A 56 9.23 -0.48 16.69
C PHE A 56 8.59 0.73 17.37
N ILE A 57 7.79 1.48 16.62
CA ILE A 57 7.01 2.59 17.14
C ILE A 57 5.53 2.26 17.08
N SER A 58 4.74 2.79 18.02
CA SER A 58 3.29 2.67 17.95
C SER A 58 2.72 3.54 16.83
N VAL A 59 1.49 3.26 16.43
CA VAL A 59 0.77 4.11 15.46
C VAL A 59 0.56 5.51 16.03
N GLU A 60 0.31 5.61 17.34
CA GLU A 60 0.19 6.87 18.08
C GLU A 60 1.50 7.67 18.02
N GLU A 61 2.64 7.02 18.23
CA GLU A 61 3.95 7.65 18.14
C GLU A 61 4.26 8.11 16.70
N LEU A 62 3.92 7.29 15.70
CA LEU A 62 4.05 7.67 14.29
C LEU A 62 3.22 8.93 13.98
N LYS A 63 1.95 8.96 14.41
CA LYS A 63 1.06 10.11 14.25
C LYS A 63 1.56 11.34 14.99
N SER A 64 2.13 11.19 16.19
CA SER A 64 2.70 12.31 16.92
C SER A 64 3.91 12.93 16.19
N LYS A 65 4.76 12.09 15.60
CA LYS A 65 5.96 12.55 14.87
C LYS A 65 5.68 13.16 13.49
N HIS A 66 4.60 12.75 12.82
CA HIS A 66 4.34 13.08 11.40
C HIS A 66 2.93 13.61 11.10
N GLY A 67 2.05 13.68 12.11
CA GLY A 67 0.73 14.26 11.99
C GLY A 67 0.85 15.76 11.75
N ARG A 68 0.47 16.20 10.56
CA ARG A 68 0.18 17.61 10.29
C ARG A 68 -1.19 17.98 10.84
#